data_AF-A0A7J2KAQ7-F1
#
_entry.id   AF-A0A7J2KAQ7-F1
#
_cell.length_a   1.000
_cell.length_b   1.000
_cell.length_c   1.000
_cell.angle_alpha   90.00
_cell.angle_beta   90.00
_cell.angle_gamma   90.00
#
_symmetry.space_group_name_H-M   'P 1'
#
loop_
_entity.id
_entity.type
_entity.pdbx_description
1 polymer ?
#
loop_
_entity_poly.entity_id
_entity_poly.type
_entity_poly.pdbx_seq_one_letter_code
_entity_poly.pdbx_strand_id
1 'polypeptide(L)' 'MSSMIGEKICLKLDKCKRIESLIQKIIIEKKIPLSIGELLITHQGNAIKEDLTTCDVNEVEVYRMFQGG' A
#
# COMPACT_ATOMS: atom_id res chain seq x y z
N MET A 1 -20.57 -11.87 0.93
CA MET A 1 -19.89 -11.97 -0.39
C MET A 1 -18.84 -10.89 -0.41
N SER A 2 -17.56 -11.22 -0.19
CA SER A 2 -16.50 -10.20 -0.21
C SER A 2 -15.93 -10.15 -1.63
N SER A 3 -16.45 -9.24 -2.45
CA SER A 3 -15.85 -8.94 -3.75
C SER A 3 -14.54 -8.21 -3.49
N MET A 4 -13.44 -8.96 -3.44
CA MET A 4 -12.10 -8.36 -3.41
C MET A 4 -11.85 -7.75 -4.79
N ILE A 5 -12.03 -6.44 -4.90
CA ILE A 5 -11.55 -5.66 -6.06
C ILE A 5 -10.08 -5.34 -5.77
N GLY A 6 -9.17 -6.27 -6.11
CA GLY A 6 -7.73 -6.10 -5.93
C GLY A 6 -6.94 -7.40 -5.75
N GLU A 7 -5.61 -7.32 -5.88
CA GLU A 7 -4.68 -8.42 -5.59
C GLU A 7 -4.18 -8.32 -4.14
N LYS A 8 -4.26 -9.41 -3.36
CA LYS A 8 -3.63 -9.47 -2.03
C LYS A 8 -2.18 -9.95 -2.16
N ILE A 9 -1.23 -9.11 -1.73
CA ILE A 9 0.20 -9.43 -1.72
C ILE A 9 0.66 -9.66 -0.29
N CYS A 10 1.17 -10.85 0.00
CA CYS A 10 1.77 -11.18 1.29
C CYS A 10 3.30 -11.11 1.19
N LEU A 11 3.93 -10.33 2.07
CA LEU A 11 5.39 -10.19 2.12
C LEU A 11 5.93 -10.87 3.37
N LYS A 12 7.01 -11.63 3.23
CA LYS A 12 7.84 -12.07 4.36
C LYS A 12 8.93 -11.03 4.59
N LEU A 13 9.00 -10.47 5.79
CA LEU A 13 9.93 -9.40 6.14
C LEU A 13 10.81 -9.85 7.31
N ASP A 14 12.13 -9.68 7.19
CA ASP A 14 13.08 -10.04 8.25
C ASP A 14 13.27 -8.92 9.29
N LYS A 15 12.75 -7.72 9.01
CA LYS A 15 12.79 -6.55 9.90
C LYS A 15 11.68 -5.56 9.57
N CYS A 16 11.40 -4.65 10.50
CA CYS A 16 10.49 -3.52 10.28
C CYS A 16 10.93 -2.70 9.05
N LYS A 17 9.98 -2.33 8.21
CA LYS A 17 10.19 -1.49 7.02
C LYS A 17 9.12 -0.40 6.98
N ARG A 18 9.45 0.75 6.38
CA ARG A 18 8.44 1.77 6.07
C ARG A 18 7.46 1.22 5.04
N ILE A 19 6.17 1.47 5.28
CA ILE A 19 5.10 0.92 4.44
C ILE A 19 5.21 1.48 3.01
N GLU A 20 5.41 2.79 2.86
CA GLU A 20 5.55 3.42 1.54
C GLU A 20 6.70 2.85 0.72
N SER A 21 7.85 2.60 1.36
CA SER A 21 9.01 2.02 0.67
C SER A 21 8.74 0.60 0.17
N LEU A 22 7.93 -0.19 0.88
CA LEU A 22 7.51 -1.51 0.41
C LEU A 22 6.54 -1.39 -0.77
N ILE A 23 5.58 -0.48 -0.69
CA ILE A 23 4.62 -0.24 -1.78
C ILE A 23 5.35 0.24 -3.04
N GLN A 24 6.27 1.20 -2.92
CA GLN A 24 7.09 1.68 -4.03
C GLN A 24 7.90 0.53 -4.66
N LYS A 25 8.46 -0.36 -3.83
CA LYS A 25 9.15 -1.55 -4.34
C LYS A 25 8.20 -2.47 -5.11
N ILE A 26 7.00 -2.74 -4.59
CA ILE A 26 5.99 -3.57 -5.27
C ILE A 26 5.59 -2.96 -6.63
N ILE A 27 5.35 -1.64 -6.69
CA ILE A 27 5.01 -0.93 -7.92
C ILE A 27 6.08 -1.17 -8.99
N ILE A 28 7.36 -1.01 -8.62
CA ILE A 28 8.50 -1.22 -9.51
C ILE A 28 8.58 -2.70 -9.96
N GLU A 29 8.52 -3.64 -9.02
CA GLU A 29 8.64 -5.08 -9.31
C GLU A 29 7.50 -5.60 -10.19
N LYS A 30 6.27 -5.12 -9.98
CA LYS A 30 5.09 -5.50 -10.77
C LYS A 30 4.87 -4.63 -12.00
N LYS A 31 5.72 -3.62 -12.24
CA LYS A 31 5.61 -2.66 -13.35
C LYS A 31 4.23 -1.98 -13.42
N ILE A 32 3.67 -1.64 -12.25
CA ILE A 32 2.40 -0.92 -12.16
C ILE A 32 2.65 0.54 -12.59
N PRO A 33 1.94 1.09 -13.58
CA PRO A 33 2.18 2.43 -14.10
C PRO A 33 1.54 3.50 -13.19
N LEU A 34 1.94 3.52 -11.93
CA LEU A 34 1.50 4.47 -10.90
C LEU A 34 2.70 4.93 -10.08
N SER A 35 2.64 6.16 -9.57
CA SER A 35 3.55 6.66 -8.56
C SER A 35 2.94 6.56 -7.17
N ILE A 36 3.77 6.57 -6.12
CA ILE A 36 3.29 6.49 -4.73
C ILE A 36 2.33 7.65 -4.38
N GLY A 37 2.55 8.84 -4.95
CA GLY A 37 1.71 10.01 -4.72
C GLY A 37 0.32 9.93 -5.38
N GLU A 38 0.11 8.96 -6.27
CA GLU A 38 -1.21 8.65 -6.85
C GLU A 38 -1.98 7.61 -6.01
N LEU A 39 -1.46 7.21 -4.86
CA LEU A 39 -2.03 6.16 -4.03
C LEU A 39 -2.54 6.71 -2.70
N LEU A 40 -3.71 6.23 -2.29
CA LEU A 40 -4.22 6.36 -0.93
C LEU A 40 -3.93 5.05 -0.21
N ILE A 41 -3.14 5.13 0.86
CA ILE A 41 -2.81 3.97 1.70
C ILE A 41 -3.63 4.07 2.98
N THR A 42 -4.34 3.01 3.32
CA THR A 42 -5.21 2.98 4.49
C THR A 42 -4.97 1.73 5.35
N HIS A 43 -5.31 1.83 6.62
CA HIS A 43 -5.37 0.72 7.56
C HIS A 43 -6.69 0.80 8.30
N GLN A 44 -7.50 -0.26 8.22
CA GLN A 44 -8.82 -0.32 8.87
C GLN A 44 -9.70 0.88 8.49
N GLY A 45 -9.68 1.25 7.20
CA GLY A 45 -10.47 2.37 6.66
C GLY A 45 -9.93 3.77 6.97
N ASN A 46 -8.81 3.91 7.70
CA ASN A 46 -8.19 5.20 7.98
C ASN A 46 -6.94 5.40 7.13
N ALA A 47 -6.79 6.59 6.54
CA ALA A 47 -5.57 6.98 5.87
C ALA A 47 -4.40 6.93 6.85
N ILE A 48 -3.31 6.28 6.44
CA ILE A 48 -2.11 6.17 7.28
C ILE A 48 -1.18 7.36 7.03
N LYS A 49 -0.41 7.73 8.06
CA LYS A 49 0.67 8.71 7.94
C LYS A 49 1.89 8.11 7.24
N GLU A 50 2.65 8.94 6.53
CA GLU A 50 3.83 8.57 5.72
C GLU A 50 4.97 7.90 6.53
N ASP A 51 4.98 8.07 7.85
CA ASP A 51 6.04 7.58 8.74
C ASP A 51 5.81 6.18 9.33
N LEU A 52 4.67 5.54 9.05
CA LEU A 52 4.33 4.23 9.62
C LEU A 52 5.17 3.08 9.06
N THR A 53 5.44 2.12 9.94
CA THR A 53 6.23 0.93 9.63
C THR A 53 5.41 -0.35 9.74
N THR A 54 5.94 -1.45 9.19
CA THR A 54 5.32 -2.78 9.28
C THR A 54 5.31 -3.37 10.70
N CYS A 55 5.94 -2.71 11.66
CA CYS A 55 5.85 -3.11 13.06
C CYS A 55 4.69 -2.41 13.79
N ASP A 56 4.20 -1.30 13.22
CA ASP A 56 3.00 -0.61 13.69
C ASP A 56 1.74 -1.23 13.05
N VAL A 57 1.84 -1.65 11.78
CA VAL A 57 0.72 -2.16 10.98
C VAL A 57 1.15 -3.34 10.11
N ASN A 58 0.39 -4.45 10.17
CA ASN A 58 0.69 -5.68 9.44
C ASN A 58 -0.10 -5.86 8.13
N GLU A 59 -1.16 -5.08 7.91
CA GLU A 59 -1.99 -5.14 6.71
C GLU A 59 -2.47 -3.73 6.34
N VAL A 60 -2.32 -3.37 5.07
CA VAL A 60 -2.78 -2.09 4.52
C VAL A 60 -3.53 -2.32 3.23
N GLU A 61 -4.44 -1.40 2.95
CA GLU A 61 -5.21 -1.35 1.71
C GLU A 61 -4.69 -0.18 0.88
N VAL A 62 -4.43 -0.42 -0.39
CA VAL A 62 -3.84 0.57 -1.30
C VAL A 62 -4.81 0.83 -2.44
N TYR A 63 -5.24 2.07 -2.58
CA TYR A 63 -6.19 2.50 -3.60
C TYR A 63 -5.54 3.51 -4.54
N ARG A 64 -5.85 3.45 -5.83
CA ARG A 64 -5.49 4.51 -6.77
C ARG A 64 -6.41 5.72 -6.52
N MET A 65 -5.83 6.89 -6.31
CA MET A 65 -6.57 8.14 -6.29
C MET A 65 -6.87 8.57 -7.72
N PHE A 66 -8.15 8.82 -8.02
CA PHE A 66 -8.56 9.49 -9.25
C PHE A 66 -8.67 10.98 -8.95
N GLN A 67 -7.75 11.78 -9.48
CA GLN A 67 -7.95 13.23 -9.53
C GLN A 67 -8.95 13.51 -10.64
N GLY A 68 -10.21 13.78 -10.29
CA GLY A 68 -11.19 14.31 -11.24
C GLY A 68 -10.76 15.70 -11.70
N GLY A 69 -10.79 15.93 -13.02
CA GLY A 69 -10.55 17.23 -13.63
C GLY A 69 -11.77 18.15 -13.57
#